data_AF-A0A946IR10-F1
#
_entry.id   AF-A0A946IR10-F1
#
_cell.length_a   1.000
_cell.length_b   1.000
_cell.length_c   1.000
_cell.angle_alpha   90.00
_cell.angle_beta   90.00
_cell.angle_gamma   90.00
#
_symmetry.space_group_name_H-M   'P 1'
#
loop_
_entity.id
_entity.type
_entity.pdbx_description
1 polymer ?
#
loop_
_entity_poly.entity_id
_entity_poly.type
_entity_poly.pdbx_seq_one_letter_code
_entity_poly.pdbx_strand_id
1 'polypeptide(L)'
;MGEKKRKEQSKATGQLIFRRKNYKFMLIGIAFISLGFILMAGGGSDDPAVFNPEIYSWRRIRLAPTLILIGFAIEMYAILLNPNKKS
;
A
#
# COMPACT_ATOMS: atom_id res chain seq x y z
N MET A 1 -2.25 -41.75 23.63
CA MET A 1 -2.02 -41.63 22.17
C MET A 1 -2.73 -40.43 21.52
N GLY A 2 -3.62 -39.68 22.22
CA GLY A 2 -4.35 -38.51 21.68
C GLY A 2 -3.62 -37.15 21.72
N GLU A 3 -2.57 -37.02 22.52
CA GLU A 3 -1.81 -35.75 22.67
C GLU A 3 -0.99 -35.37 21.42
N LYS A 4 -0.51 -36.37 20.65
CA LYS A 4 0.31 -36.12 19.44
C LYS A 4 -0.50 -35.51 18.29
N LYS A 5 -1.78 -35.89 18.13
CA LYS A 5 -2.65 -35.34 17.06
C LYS A 5 -3.05 -33.87 17.28
N ARG A 6 -3.06 -33.37 18.52
CA ARG A 6 -3.41 -31.97 18.81
C ARG A 6 -2.29 -30.97 18.48
N LYS A 7 -1.02 -31.41 18.51
CA LYS A 7 0.13 -30.55 18.19
C LYS A 7 0.36 -30.34 16.70
N GLU A 8 -0.14 -31.23 15.84
CA GLU A 8 -0.01 -31.09 14.38
C GLU A 8 -1.03 -30.10 13.78
N GLN A 9 -2.24 -30.01 14.34
CA GLN A 9 -3.25 -29.04 13.90
C GLN A 9 -2.91 -27.58 14.26
N SER A 10 -2.01 -27.34 15.21
CA SER A 10 -1.50 -25.99 15.52
C SER A 10 -0.47 -25.48 14.52
N LYS A 11 -0.03 -26.31 13.56
CA LYS A 11 0.68 -25.86 12.35
C LYS A 11 -0.31 -25.57 11.24
N ALA A 12 -1.39 -24.84 11.53
CA ALA A 12 -1.88 -23.84 10.58
C ALA A 12 -0.78 -22.78 10.44
N THR A 13 0.34 -23.18 9.84
CA THR A 13 1.41 -22.31 9.40
C THR A 13 0.68 -21.41 8.43
N GLY A 14 0.38 -20.17 8.85
CA GLY A 14 -0.27 -19.19 8.00
C GLY A 14 0.51 -19.19 6.69
N GLN A 15 -0.04 -19.84 5.67
CA GLN A 15 0.57 -19.89 4.37
C GLN A 15 0.42 -18.47 3.87
N LEU A 16 1.43 -17.66 4.14
CA LEU A 16 1.52 -16.31 3.62
C LEU A 16 1.29 -16.43 2.12
N ILE A 17 0.13 -15.91 1.67
CA ILE A 17 -0.34 -16.02 0.29
C ILE A 17 0.72 -15.46 -0.67
N PHE A 18 1.53 -14.52 -0.15
CA PHE A 18 2.62 -13.89 -0.86
C PHE A 18 4.00 -14.32 -0.31
N ARG A 19 4.99 -14.39 -1.21
CA ARG A 19 6.39 -14.62 -0.83
C ARG A 19 6.97 -13.38 -0.13
N ARG A 20 7.98 -13.56 0.74
CA ARG A 20 8.65 -12.45 1.47
C ARG A 20 9.09 -11.29 0.55
N LYS A 21 9.49 -11.59 -0.69
CA LYS A 21 9.91 -10.57 -1.67
C LYS A 21 8.73 -9.70 -2.13
N ASN A 22 7.55 -10.29 -2.33
CA ASN A 22 6.35 -9.57 -2.73
C ASN A 22 5.87 -8.65 -1.61
N TYR A 23 5.94 -9.10 -0.36
CA TYR A 23 5.65 -8.24 0.81
C TYR A 23 6.52 -6.98 0.87
N LYS A 24 7.79 -7.05 0.47
CA LYS A 24 8.63 -5.85 0.38
C LYS A 24 8.11 -4.87 -0.67
N PHE A 25 7.69 -5.37 -1.84
CA PHE A 25 7.11 -4.52 -2.89
C PHE A 25 5.76 -3.93 -2.48
N MET A 26 4.92 -4.68 -1.76
CA MET A 26 3.68 -4.16 -1.18
C MET A 26 3.96 -3.04 -0.17
N LEU A 27 4.89 -3.23 0.78
CA LEU A 27 5.23 -2.17 1.72
C LEU A 27 5.71 -0.89 1.02
N ILE A 28 6.43 -1.02 -0.09
CA ILE A 28 6.83 0.11 -0.92
C ILE A 28 5.60 0.74 -1.59
N GLY A 29 4.70 -0.06 -2.18
CA GLY A 29 3.45 0.43 -2.78
C GLY A 29 2.60 1.23 -1.81
N ILE A 30 2.33 0.69 -0.63
CA ILE A 30 1.61 1.37 0.46
C ILE A 30 2.30 2.68 0.87
N ALA A 31 3.64 2.70 0.95
CA ALA A 31 4.37 3.91 1.29
C ALA A 31 4.17 5.02 0.25
N PHE A 32 4.21 4.68 -1.05
CA PHE A 32 3.94 5.64 -2.14
C PHE A 32 2.51 6.17 -2.10
N ILE A 33 1.52 5.29 -1.88
CA ILE A 33 0.10 5.69 -1.74
C ILE A 33 -0.08 6.63 -0.55
N SER A 34 0.45 6.26 0.61
CA SER A 34 0.40 7.07 1.83
C SER A 34 1.04 8.43 1.63
N LEU A 35 2.21 8.49 1.00
CA LEU A 35 2.91 9.74 0.72
C LEU A 35 2.13 10.62 -0.27
N GLY A 36 1.48 10.02 -1.27
CA GLY A 36 0.57 10.73 -2.18
C GLY A 36 -0.61 11.37 -1.44
N PHE A 37 -1.26 10.66 -0.52
CA PHE A 37 -2.34 11.22 0.30
C PHE A 37 -1.85 12.30 1.27
N ILE A 38 -0.68 12.13 1.88
CA ILE A 38 -0.06 13.15 2.74
C ILE A 38 0.22 14.43 1.94
N LEU A 39 0.67 14.31 0.69
CA LEU A 39 0.89 15.47 -0.18
C LEU A 39 -0.41 16.18 -0.58
N MET A 40 -1.54 15.46 -0.62
CA MET A 40 -2.87 16.07 -0.79
C MET A 40 -3.35 16.79 0.46
N ALA A 41 -2.95 16.33 1.66
CA ALA A 41 -3.41 16.88 2.93
C ALA A 41 -2.96 18.34 3.13
N GLY A 42 -3.91 19.23 3.43
CA GLY A 42 -3.70 20.67 3.61
C GLY A 42 -4.15 21.52 2.42
N GLY A 43 -3.87 22.83 2.48
CA GLY A 43 -4.30 23.80 1.46
C GLY A 43 -5.76 24.24 1.61
N GLY A 44 -6.54 23.63 2.51
CA GLY A 44 -7.86 24.15 2.89
C GLY A 44 -7.76 25.57 3.44
N SER A 45 -8.82 26.36 3.22
CA SER A 45 -8.99 27.64 3.91
C SER A 45 -9.58 27.39 5.29
N ASP A 46 -9.09 28.09 6.31
CA ASP A 46 -9.68 28.07 7.66
C ASP A 46 -11.07 28.74 7.68
N ASP A 47 -11.31 29.65 6.73
CA ASP A 47 -12.59 30.31 6.55
C ASP A 47 -13.24 29.83 5.23
N PRO A 48 -14.39 29.15 5.27
CA PRO A 48 -15.06 28.63 4.08
C PRO A 48 -15.55 29.73 3.12
N ALA A 49 -15.62 30.99 3.56
CA ALA A 49 -15.94 32.14 2.70
C ALA A 49 -14.74 32.66 1.90
N VAL A 50 -13.51 32.24 2.25
CA VAL A 50 -12.27 32.69 1.60
C VAL A 50 -11.66 31.54 0.79
N PHE A 51 -11.48 31.76 -0.51
CA PHE A 51 -10.86 30.77 -1.37
C PHE A 51 -9.33 30.78 -1.19
N ASN A 52 -8.74 29.65 -0.77
CA ASN A 52 -7.29 29.49 -0.69
C ASN A 52 -6.72 28.93 -2.01
N PRO A 53 -5.93 29.70 -2.79
CA PRO A 53 -5.36 29.22 -4.06
C PRO A 53 -4.34 28.09 -3.90
N GLU A 54 -3.83 27.83 -2.69
CA GLU A 54 -2.90 26.72 -2.43
C GLU A 54 -3.50 25.33 -2.65
N ILE A 55 -4.84 25.22 -2.65
CA ILE A 55 -5.57 24.00 -3.05
C ILE A 55 -5.19 23.61 -4.48
N TYR A 56 -5.03 24.59 -5.37
CA TYR A 56 -4.66 24.37 -6.77
C TYR A 56 -3.15 24.31 -7.01
N SER A 57 -2.35 24.10 -5.96
CA SER A 57 -0.91 23.90 -6.13
C SER A 57 -0.64 22.71 -7.06
N TRP A 58 0.32 22.88 -7.98
CA TRP A 58 0.75 21.84 -8.92
C TRP A 58 1.09 20.52 -8.22
N ARG A 59 1.63 20.62 -7.00
CA ARG A 59 1.94 19.49 -6.13
C ARG A 59 0.70 18.65 -5.77
N ARG A 60 -0.43 19.29 -5.44
CA ARG A 60 -1.67 18.61 -5.02
C ARG A 60 -2.49 18.11 -6.21
N ILE A 61 -2.59 18.89 -7.28
CA ILE A 61 -3.40 18.50 -8.46
C ILE A 61 -2.72 17.44 -9.31
N ARG A 62 -1.39 17.52 -9.49
CA ARG A 62 -0.68 16.68 -10.47
C ARG A 62 0.26 15.68 -9.83
N LEU A 63 1.16 16.15 -8.97
CA LEU A 63 2.20 15.31 -8.40
C LEU A 63 1.62 14.26 -7.43
N ALA A 64 0.71 14.67 -6.55
CA ALA A 64 0.13 13.78 -5.55
C ALA A 64 -0.73 12.65 -6.16
N PRO A 65 -1.68 12.88 -7.10
CA PRO A 65 -2.40 11.78 -7.76
C PRO A 65 -1.48 10.86 -8.54
N THR A 66 -0.45 11.40 -9.20
CA THR A 66 0.52 10.59 -9.95
C THR A 66 1.26 9.62 -9.02
N LEU A 67 1.67 10.08 -7.83
CA LEU A 67 2.29 9.24 -6.80
C LEU A 67 1.36 8.11 -6.33
N ILE A 68 0.07 8.41 -6.12
CA ILE A 68 -0.93 7.40 -5.74
C ILE A 68 -1.09 6.35 -6.83
N LEU A 69 -1.18 6.77 -8.10
CA LEU A 69 -1.30 5.86 -9.24
C LEU A 69 -0.07 4.96 -9.40
N ILE A 70 1.13 5.50 -9.21
CA ILE A 70 2.37 4.71 -9.20
C ILE A 70 2.34 3.70 -8.05
N GLY A 71 1.91 4.10 -6.86
CA GLY A 71 1.75 3.21 -5.71
C GLY A 71 0.79 2.05 -6.00
N PHE A 72 -0.36 2.33 -6.63
CA PHE A 72 -1.29 1.29 -7.07
C PHE A 72 -0.69 0.37 -8.15
N ALA A 73 0.08 0.89 -9.10
CA ALA A 73 0.76 0.08 -10.09
C ALA A 73 1.80 -0.87 -9.45
N ILE A 74 2.51 -0.39 -8.42
CA ILE A 74 3.45 -1.21 -7.63
C ILE A 74 2.69 -2.30 -6.87
N GLU A 75 1.55 -1.99 -6.24
CA GLU A 75 0.71 -2.99 -5.57
C GLU A 75 0.21 -4.07 -6.52
N MET A 76 -0.34 -3.67 -7.68
CA MET A 76 -0.76 -4.61 -8.71
C MET A 76 0.40 -5.51 -9.13
N TYR A 77 1.58 -4.93 -9.38
CA TYR A 77 2.77 -5.70 -9.71
C TYR A 77 3.18 -6.65 -8.56
N ALA A 78 3.17 -6.20 -7.32
CA ALA A 78 3.57 -6.99 -6.16
C ALA A 78 2.65 -8.20 -5.91
N ILE A 79 1.34 -8.01 -6.14
CA ILE A 79 0.31 -9.05 -6.03
C ILE A 79 0.44 -10.04 -7.20
N LEU A 80 0.61 -9.55 -8.43
CA LEU A 80 0.73 -10.37 -9.64
C LEU A 80 2.11 -11.03 -9.79
N LEU A 81 3.14 -10.58 -9.07
CA LEU A 81 4.49 -11.12 -9.13
C LEU A 81 4.48 -12.59 -8.68
N ASN A 82 4.47 -13.48 -9.66
CA ASN A 82 4.36 -14.94 -9.58
C ASN A 82 4.57 -15.63 -8.21
N PRO A 83 3.57 -16.39 -7.73
CA PRO A 83 3.71 -17.33 -6.61
C PRO A 83 4.57 -18.56 -6.93
N ASN A 84 4.89 -18.84 -8.21
CA ASN A 84 5.48 -20.10 -8.69
C ASN A 84 6.92 -20.04 -9.21
N LYS A 85 7.72 -19.01 -8.88
CA LYS A 85 9.18 -19.11 -9.11
C LYS A 85 9.80 -20.02 -8.04
N LYS A 86 9.79 -21.33 -8.31
CA LYS A 86 10.81 -22.27 -7.79
C LYS A 86 12.17 -21.70 -8.23
N SER A 87 12.88 -21.12 -7.27
CA SER A 87 14.34 -21.18 -7.26
C SER A 87 14.69 -22.26 -6.26
#